data_AF-A0A2V2S6R3-F1
#
_entry.id   AF-A0A2V2S6R3-F1
#
_cell.length_a   1.000
_cell.length_b   1.000
_cell.length_c   1.000
_cell.angle_alpha   90.00
_cell.angle_beta   90.00
_cell.angle_gamma   90.00
#
_symmetry.space_group_name_H-M   'P 1'
#
loop_
_entity.id
_entity.type
_entity.pdbx_description
1 polymer ?
#
loop_
_entity_poly.entity_id
_entity_poly.type
_entity_poly.pdbx_seq_one_letter_code
_entity_poly.pdbx_strand_id
1 'polypeptide(L)'
;MLYSNTIERIKRNSDSEIFFLTIKAVPDRKNPQEDAMSGIQGAYVNCYINADSLCEAEERAVDLIREVDWHPITLLRWQILCKGCYPELGAPDFEELSASMDEAFSFGNSMIFYQWSQEDEEDDGKENDSEITFAYCQLMKR
;
A
#
# COMPACT_ATOMS: atom_id res chain seq x y z
N MET A 1 -14.22 8.40 -1.41
CA MET A 1 -14.20 7.61 -0.17
C MET A 1 -14.65 6.21 -0.49
N LEU A 2 -13.81 5.21 -0.19
CA LEU A 2 -14.12 3.80 -0.41
C LEU A 2 -15.01 3.24 0.70
N TYR A 3 -15.00 3.76 1.95
CA TYR A 3 -15.87 3.27 3.03
C TYR A 3 -16.34 4.31 4.10
N SER A 4 -17.43 3.90 4.79
CA SER A 4 -18.29 4.47 5.86
C SER A 4 -17.86 5.70 6.71
N ASN A 5 -18.85 6.57 6.97
CA ASN A 5 -18.87 7.76 7.88
C ASN A 5 -18.36 7.54 9.32
N THR A 6 -18.10 6.30 9.74
CA THR A 6 -17.55 5.96 11.07
C THR A 6 -16.04 6.13 11.17
N ILE A 7 -15.34 6.23 10.03
CA ILE A 7 -13.87 6.30 9.95
C ILE A 7 -13.30 7.64 10.43
N GLU A 8 -14.07 8.74 10.33
CA GLU A 8 -13.65 10.10 10.74
C GLU A 8 -13.20 10.22 12.21
N ARG A 9 -13.56 9.25 13.05
CA ARG A 9 -13.24 9.25 14.49
C ARG A 9 -11.90 8.62 14.84
N ILE A 10 -11.27 7.92 13.90
CA ILE A 10 -10.03 7.19 14.18
C ILE A 10 -8.85 8.11 13.89
N LYS A 11 -8.11 8.44 14.95
CA LYS A 11 -6.94 9.32 14.92
C LYS A 11 -5.76 8.61 15.56
N ARG A 12 -4.56 8.97 15.12
CA ARG A 12 -3.32 8.59 15.82
C ARG A 12 -3.22 9.34 17.14
N ASN A 13 -2.63 8.70 18.13
CA ASN A 13 -2.40 9.24 19.47
C ASN A 13 -1.05 9.97 19.60
N SER A 14 -0.11 9.73 18.68
CA SER A 14 1.24 10.29 18.77
C SER A 14 1.91 10.47 17.40
N ASP A 15 2.98 11.28 17.38
CA ASP A 15 3.81 11.46 16.18
C ASP A 15 4.70 10.25 15.85
N SER A 16 4.78 9.28 16.77
CA SER A 16 5.44 7.99 16.56
C SER A 16 4.52 6.92 15.97
N GLU A 17 3.31 7.31 15.56
CA GLU A 17 2.30 6.45 14.94
C GLU A 17 2.05 6.84 13.49
N ILE A 18 1.84 5.83 12.65
CA ILE A 18 1.40 5.98 11.26
C ILE A 18 0.23 5.03 10.97
N PHE A 19 -0.53 5.34 9.94
CA PHE A 19 -1.55 4.44 9.42
C PHE A 19 -0.93 3.47 8.42
N PHE A 20 -1.27 2.20 8.57
CA PHE A 20 -1.05 1.17 7.58
C PHE A 20 -2.37 0.82 6.92
N LEU A 21 -2.44 0.83 5.60
CA LEU A 21 -3.62 0.46 4.83
C LEU A 21 -3.23 -0.58 3.77
N THR A 22 -4.03 -1.63 3.62
CA THR A 22 -3.91 -2.55 2.49
C THR A 22 -5.08 -2.30 1.54
N ILE A 23 -4.79 -1.87 0.32
CA ILE A 23 -5.79 -1.52 -0.69
C ILE A 23 -5.63 -2.44 -1.91
N LYS A 24 -6.72 -3.09 -2.34
CA LYS A 24 -6.77 -3.77 -3.63
C LYS A 24 -6.82 -2.71 -4.74
N ALA A 25 -5.92 -2.78 -5.70
CA ALA A 25 -5.89 -1.89 -6.86
C ALA A 25 -5.70 -2.69 -8.17
N VAL A 26 -6.06 -2.08 -9.29
CA VAL A 26 -5.83 -2.61 -10.64
C VAL A 26 -5.12 -1.55 -11.49
N PRO A 27 -4.29 -1.92 -12.48
CA PRO A 27 -3.71 -0.94 -13.40
C PRO A 27 -4.80 -0.13 -14.11
N ASP A 28 -4.57 1.18 -14.31
CA ASP A 28 -5.45 1.96 -15.18
C ASP A 28 -5.24 1.51 -16.64
N ARG A 29 -6.29 1.01 -17.28
CA ARG A 29 -6.28 0.56 -18.68
C ARG A 29 -6.06 1.70 -19.69
N LYS A 30 -6.01 2.94 -19.23
CA LYS A 30 -5.65 4.10 -20.06
C LYS A 30 -4.17 4.48 -19.93
N ASN A 31 -3.39 3.74 -19.15
CA ASN A 31 -1.98 4.01 -18.96
C ASN A 31 -1.21 3.76 -20.28
N PRO A 32 -0.48 4.75 -20.82
CA PRO A 32 0.36 4.57 -22.01
C PRO A 32 1.52 3.57 -21.82
N GLN A 33 1.78 3.12 -20.60
CA GLN A 33 2.70 2.02 -20.27
C GLN A 33 1.99 0.65 -20.19
N GLU A 34 0.81 0.50 -20.79
CA GLU A 34 0.03 -0.75 -20.85
C GLU A 34 0.91 -1.96 -21.27
N ASP A 35 1.86 -1.76 -22.18
CA ASP A 35 2.80 -2.80 -22.61
C ASP A 35 3.72 -3.29 -21.47
N ALA A 36 4.11 -2.42 -20.54
CA ALA A 36 4.95 -2.77 -19.38
C ALA A 36 4.14 -3.43 -18.24
N MET A 37 2.82 -3.23 -18.22
CA MET A 37 1.91 -3.86 -17.25
C MET A 37 1.09 -5.00 -17.87
N SER A 38 1.42 -5.40 -19.10
CA SER A 38 0.77 -6.49 -19.81
C SER A 38 0.94 -7.80 -19.04
N GLY A 39 -0.17 -8.36 -18.55
CA GLY A 39 -0.20 -9.60 -17.76
C GLY A 39 -0.48 -9.39 -16.26
N ILE A 40 -0.33 -8.15 -15.76
CA ILE A 40 -0.68 -7.81 -14.37
C ILE A 40 -2.19 -7.59 -14.29
N GLN A 41 -2.86 -8.36 -13.43
CA GLN A 41 -4.31 -8.20 -13.21
C GLN A 41 -4.63 -7.21 -12.09
N GLY A 42 -3.78 -7.15 -11.07
CA GLY A 42 -3.97 -6.27 -9.94
C GLY A 42 -2.84 -6.33 -8.93
N ALA A 43 -3.00 -5.59 -7.84
CA ALA A 43 -2.07 -5.56 -6.73
C ALA A 43 -2.77 -5.35 -5.39
N TYR A 44 -2.17 -5.90 -4.33
CA TYR A 44 -2.43 -5.50 -2.96
C TYR A 44 -1.41 -4.43 -2.62
N VAL A 45 -1.87 -3.22 -2.35
CA VAL A 45 -1.00 -2.08 -2.07
C VAL A 45 -0.97 -1.84 -0.58
N ASN A 46 0.18 -2.09 0.03
CA ASN A 46 0.44 -1.76 1.42
C ASN A 46 0.93 -0.31 1.50
N CYS A 47 0.10 0.58 2.03
CA CYS A 47 0.36 2.00 2.16
C CYS A 47 0.68 2.35 3.62
N TYR A 48 1.80 3.01 3.84
CA TYR A 48 2.21 3.56 5.13
C TYR A 48 2.06 5.07 5.08
N ILE A 49 1.07 5.62 5.77
CA ILE A 49 0.68 7.02 5.64
C ILE A 49 0.79 7.73 6.98
N ASN A 50 1.60 8.79 7.02
CA ASN A 50 1.65 9.72 8.13
C ASN A 50 0.53 10.77 7.97
N ALA A 51 -0.56 10.58 8.68
CA ALA A 51 -1.75 11.44 8.66
C ALA A 51 -2.38 11.49 10.05
N ASP A 52 -3.19 12.52 10.33
CA ASP A 52 -3.76 12.71 11.66
C ASP A 52 -5.04 11.89 11.89
N SER A 53 -5.68 11.45 10.81
CA SER A 53 -6.88 10.62 10.84
C SER A 53 -6.86 9.52 9.79
N LEU A 54 -7.61 8.45 10.02
CA LEU A 54 -7.75 7.36 9.05
C LEU A 54 -8.40 7.83 7.74
N CYS A 55 -9.32 8.80 7.81
CA CYS A 55 -9.94 9.40 6.62
C CYS A 55 -8.89 10.08 5.73
N GLU A 56 -8.07 10.95 6.33
CA GLU A 56 -6.98 11.61 5.63
C GLU A 56 -5.93 10.61 5.12
N ALA A 57 -5.67 9.55 5.89
CA ALA A 57 -4.75 8.50 5.47
C ALA A 57 -5.26 7.76 4.23
N GLU A 58 -6.56 7.44 4.17
CA GLU A 58 -7.20 6.81 3.03
C GLU A 58 -7.19 7.72 1.80
N GLU A 59 -7.57 9.00 1.96
CA GLU A 59 -7.55 9.98 0.86
C GLU A 59 -6.15 10.09 0.25
N ARG A 60 -5.13 10.25 1.09
CA ARG A 60 -3.73 10.30 0.62
C ARG A 60 -3.30 8.98 -0.03
N ALA A 61 -3.64 7.82 0.54
CA ALA A 61 -3.30 6.53 -0.06
C ALA A 61 -3.94 6.34 -1.44
N VAL A 62 -5.21 6.72 -1.58
CA VAL A 62 -5.95 6.65 -2.85
C VAL A 62 -5.32 7.57 -3.90
N ASP A 63 -4.94 8.79 -3.51
CA ASP A 63 -4.30 9.74 -4.41
C ASP A 63 -2.92 9.24 -4.85
N LEU A 64 -2.09 8.72 -3.93
CA LEU A 64 -0.78 8.12 -4.24
C LEU A 64 -0.89 6.95 -5.24
N ILE A 65 -1.88 6.06 -5.05
CA ILE A 65 -2.11 4.93 -5.96
C ILE A 65 -2.50 5.46 -7.37
N ARG A 66 -3.30 6.52 -7.44
CA ARG A 66 -3.72 7.11 -8.72
C ARG A 66 -2.59 7.87 -9.42
N GLU A 67 -1.70 8.51 -8.67
CA GLU A 67 -0.53 9.21 -9.21
C GLU A 67 0.42 8.29 -9.98
N VAL A 68 0.36 6.99 -9.71
CA VAL A 68 1.18 5.97 -10.35
C VAL A 68 0.40 5.15 -11.38
N ASP A 69 -0.73 5.69 -11.84
CA ASP A 69 -1.62 5.12 -12.86
C ASP A 69 -2.26 3.78 -12.45
N TRP A 70 -2.59 3.63 -11.17
CA TRP A 70 -3.41 2.54 -10.64
C TRP A 70 -4.78 3.02 -10.17
N HIS A 71 -5.78 2.16 -10.31
CA HIS A 71 -7.14 2.37 -9.86
C HIS A 71 -7.41 1.60 -8.57
N PRO A 72 -7.53 2.28 -7.40
CA PRO A 72 -7.87 1.63 -6.15
C PRO A 72 -9.33 1.15 -6.18
N ILE A 73 -9.55 -0.09 -5.78
CA ILE A 73 -10.84 -0.80 -5.82
C ILE A 73 -11.45 -0.88 -4.44
N THR A 74 -10.69 -1.33 -3.44
CA THR A 74 -11.23 -1.65 -2.12
C THR A 74 -10.14 -1.57 -1.05
N LEU A 75 -10.42 -0.87 0.04
CA LEU A 75 -9.67 -0.97 1.29
C LEU A 75 -9.98 -2.32 1.97
N LEU A 76 -8.95 -3.15 2.16
CA LEU A 76 -9.07 -4.49 2.76
C LEU A 76 -8.80 -4.47 4.26
N ARG A 77 -7.78 -3.72 4.68
CA ARG A 77 -7.32 -3.68 6.07
C ARG A 77 -6.75 -2.31 6.39
N TRP A 78 -6.87 -1.91 7.65
CA TRP A 78 -6.13 -0.78 8.19
C TRP A 78 -5.66 -1.07 9.62
N GLN A 79 -4.54 -0.46 10.02
CA GLN A 79 -3.98 -0.53 11.38
C GLN A 79 -3.25 0.77 11.71
N ILE A 80 -3.07 1.06 13.00
CA ILE A 80 -2.11 2.07 13.45
C ILE A 80 -0.86 1.33 13.91
N LEU A 81 0.30 1.72 13.37
CA LEU A 81 1.59 1.12 13.69
C LEU A 81 2.47 2.13 14.43
N CYS A 82 3.11 1.67 15.51
CA CYS A 82 4.01 2.47 16.33
C CYS A 82 5.47 2.17 16.00
N LYS A 83 6.32 3.21 16.00
CA LYS A 83 7.77 3.10 15.83
C LYS A 83 8.48 2.21 16.89
N GLY A 84 7.80 1.84 17.97
CA GLY A 84 8.38 0.97 19.01
C GLY A 84 8.08 -0.52 18.86
N CYS A 85 7.08 -0.89 18.05
CA CYS A 85 6.48 -2.23 18.07
C CYS A 85 6.99 -3.16 16.97
N TYR A 86 7.98 -2.73 16.19
CA TYR A 86 8.49 -3.47 15.04
C TYR A 86 8.92 -4.91 15.35
N PRO A 87 9.76 -5.19 16.38
CA PRO A 87 10.40 -6.50 16.52
C PRO A 87 9.44 -7.64 16.87
N GLU A 88 8.23 -7.31 17.33
CA GLU A 88 7.27 -8.28 17.86
C GLU A 88 6.34 -8.87 16.78
N LEU A 89 6.36 -8.33 15.55
CA LEU A 89 5.45 -8.76 14.49
C LEU A 89 5.84 -10.08 13.82
N GLY A 90 7.07 -10.57 14.02
CA GLY A 90 7.52 -11.88 13.51
C GLY A 90 7.32 -12.06 11.99
N ALA A 91 7.23 -10.95 11.25
CA ALA A 91 6.92 -10.97 9.83
C ALA A 91 8.14 -11.45 9.03
N PRO A 92 7.97 -12.33 8.03
CA PRO A 92 9.06 -12.80 7.18
C PRO A 92 9.79 -11.63 6.47
N ASP A 93 9.10 -10.51 6.25
CA ASP A 93 9.62 -9.33 5.54
C ASP A 93 9.89 -8.13 6.47
N PHE A 94 10.38 -8.40 7.68
CA PHE A 94 10.64 -7.37 8.69
C PHE A 94 11.50 -6.20 8.19
N GLU A 95 12.55 -6.48 7.42
CA GLU A 95 13.46 -5.45 6.89
C GLU A 95 12.74 -4.52 5.89
N GLU A 96 11.90 -5.08 5.01
CA GLU A 96 11.12 -4.33 4.02
C GLU A 96 10.05 -3.45 4.69
N LEU A 97 9.36 -4.01 5.70
CA LEU A 97 8.39 -3.28 6.50
C LEU A 97 9.05 -2.14 7.28
N SER A 98 10.22 -2.40 7.88
CA SER A 98 10.96 -1.37 8.63
C SER A 98 11.40 -0.22 7.73
N ALA A 99 11.97 -0.52 6.56
CA ALA A 99 12.43 0.49 5.61
C ALA A 99 11.28 1.39 5.12
N SER A 100 10.15 0.79 4.75
CA SER A 100 8.96 1.52 4.27
C SER A 100 8.33 2.39 5.34
N MET A 101 8.33 1.92 6.60
CA MET A 101 7.86 2.73 7.72
C MET A 101 8.81 3.90 8.03
N ASP A 102 10.12 3.68 8.03
CA ASP A 102 11.08 4.77 8.22
C ASP A 102 10.99 5.82 7.10
N GLU A 103 10.74 5.39 5.86
CA GLU A 103 10.45 6.28 4.74
C GLU A 103 9.16 7.08 4.99
N ALA A 104 8.07 6.43 5.39
CA ALA A 104 6.80 7.11 5.69
C ALA A 104 6.94 8.13 6.85
N PHE A 105 7.75 7.84 7.86
CA PHE A 105 8.07 8.82 8.91
C PHE A 105 8.92 9.98 8.40
N SER A 106 9.82 9.74 7.44
CA SER A 106 10.75 10.75 6.92
C SER A 106 10.15 11.64 5.83
N PHE A 107 9.29 11.08 4.98
CA PHE A 107 8.76 11.74 3.79
C PHE A 107 7.23 11.91 3.82
N GLY A 108 6.56 11.33 4.80
CA GLY A 108 5.12 11.45 5.04
C GLY A 108 4.30 10.27 4.52
N ASN A 109 4.84 9.50 3.57
CA ASN A 109 4.19 8.29 3.06
C ASN A 109 5.20 7.34 2.40
N SER A 110 4.81 6.08 2.25
CA SER A 110 5.48 5.05 1.44
C SER A 110 4.46 3.99 1.03
N MET A 111 4.71 3.26 -0.06
CA MET A 111 3.82 2.20 -0.53
C MET A 111 4.57 1.04 -1.21
N ILE A 112 4.09 -0.18 -0.99
CA ILE A 112 4.58 -1.41 -1.61
C ILE A 112 3.45 -2.07 -2.40
N PHE A 113 3.74 -2.50 -3.62
CA PHE A 113 2.80 -3.22 -4.48
C PHE A 113 3.13 -4.72 -4.49
N TYR A 114 2.17 -5.54 -4.05
CA TYR A 114 2.20 -6.99 -4.22
C TYR A 114 1.31 -7.34 -5.41
N GLN A 115 1.92 -7.42 -6.58
CA GLN A 115 1.23 -7.63 -7.86
C GLN A 115 0.91 -9.11 -8.07
N TRP A 116 -0.19 -9.40 -8.77
CA TRP A 116 -0.49 -10.74 -9.27
C TRP A 116 -0.89 -10.70 -10.74
N SER A 117 -0.57 -11.78 -11.43
CA SER A 117 -0.83 -11.99 -12.84
C SER A 117 -1.99 -12.97 -13.06
N GLN A 118 -2.40 -13.14 -14.32
CA GLN A 118 -3.42 -14.11 -14.69
C GLN A 118 -2.96 -15.57 -14.49
N GLU A 119 -1.66 -15.83 -14.54
CA GLU A 119 -1.10 -17.17 -14.35
C GLU A 119 -1.17 -17.61 -12.88
N ASP A 120 -1.22 -16.66 -11.94
CA ASP A 120 -1.32 -16.92 -10.50
C ASP A 120 -2.74 -17.36 -10.07
N GLU A 121 -3.78 -17.08 -10.87
CA GLU A 121 -5.16 -17.52 -10.57
C GLU A 121 -5.43 -18.99 -10.94
N GLU A 122 -4.59 -19.62 -11.78
CA GLU A 122 -4.78 -21.02 -12.22
C GLU A 122 -4.01 -22.05 -11.36
N ASP A 123 -3.13 -21.62 -10.46
CA ASP A 123 -2.30 -22.49 -9.60
C ASP A 123 -2.68 -22.41 -8.11
N ASP A 124 -3.98 -22.49 -7.80
CA ASP A 124 -4.54 -22.55 -6.43
C ASP A 124 -4.19 -23.86 -5.68
N GLY A 125 -3.06 -24.48 -6.02
CA GLY A 125 -2.57 -25.75 -5.49
C GLY A 125 -1.07 -25.80 -5.21
N LYS A 126 -0.29 -24.75 -5.50
CA LYS A 126 1.13 -24.68 -5.11
C LYS A 126 1.50 -23.29 -4.64
N GLU A 127 2.08 -23.23 -3.44
CA GLU A 127 2.86 -22.09 -2.96
C GLU A 127 3.94 -21.78 -4.01
N ASN A 128 3.68 -20.85 -4.91
CA ASN A 128 4.69 -20.27 -5.78
C ASN A 128 4.97 -18.87 -5.30
N ASP A 129 6.26 -18.62 -5.09
CA ASP A 129 6.86 -17.34 -4.76
C ASP A 129 6.36 -16.28 -5.75
N SER A 130 5.37 -15.49 -5.35
CA SER A 130 4.86 -14.36 -6.12
C SER A 130 6.04 -13.44 -6.45
N GLU A 131 6.35 -13.27 -7.73
CA GLU A 131 7.47 -12.46 -8.19
C GLU A 131 7.22 -11.00 -7.80
N ILE A 132 7.89 -10.54 -6.74
CA ILE A 132 7.77 -9.20 -6.19
C ILE A 132 8.33 -8.21 -7.20
N THR A 133 7.45 -7.59 -7.98
CA THR A 133 7.84 -6.51 -8.90
C THR A 133 7.81 -5.18 -8.15
N PHE A 134 8.99 -4.71 -7.75
CA PHE A 134 9.19 -3.45 -7.04
C PHE A 134 8.97 -2.23 -7.94
N ALA A 135 7.83 -1.57 -7.82
CA ALA A 135 7.65 -0.22 -8.33
C ALA A 135 8.05 0.79 -7.24
N TYR A 136 9.34 1.15 -7.16
CA TYR A 136 9.80 2.27 -6.34
C TYR A 136 9.24 3.58 -6.88
N CYS A 137 8.16 4.08 -6.29
CA CYS A 137 7.72 5.45 -6.51
C CYS A 137 8.42 6.37 -5.53
N GLN A 138 9.70 6.66 -5.82
CA GLN A 138 10.33 7.85 -5.27
C GLN A 138 9.62 9.06 -5.87
N LEU A 139 8.62 9.58 -5.16
CA LEU A 139 8.05 10.90 -5.43
C LEU A 139 9.15 11.93 -5.17
N MET A 140 9.99 12.14 -6.19
CA MET A 140 10.94 13.23 -6.27
C MET A 140 10.17 14.52 -6.12
N LYS A 141 10.39 15.16 -4.96
CA LYS A 141 9.95 16.51 -4.60
C LYS A 141 10.01 17.44 -5.82
N ARG A 142 8.88 18.03 -6.19
CA ARG A 142 8.86 19.32 -6.89
C ARG A 142 8.73 20.44 -5.87
#